data_AF-A0A6P7FNV4-F1
#
_entry.id   AF-A0A6P7FNV4-F1
#
_cell.length_a   1.000
_cell.length_b   1.000
_cell.length_c   1.000
_cell.angle_alpha   90.00
_cell.angle_beta   90.00
_cell.angle_gamma   90.00
#
_symmetry.space_group_name_H-M   'P 1'
#
loop_
_entity.id
_entity.type
_entity.pdbx_description
1 polymer ?
#
loop_
_entity_poly.entity_id
_entity_poly.type
_entity_poly.pdbx_seq_one_letter_code
_entity_poly.pdbx_strand_id
1 'polypeptide(L)'
;MFVSKLVLFFAATACVSSSVQDADLTLTVFYEGLCPGCHQFILTQLYPSYAKLADSIKLDLVPFGWSESSRSADGKVTFTCQHGDEECYINRIHACVLDQNPSSLDFVTFIYQHLSKTDERDRNEREELELAQSVSIFSLAQFAKSKFRYLLK
;
A
#
# COMPACT_ATOMS: atom_id res chain seq x y z
N MET A 1 -23.86 28.72 68.39
CA MET A 1 -24.30 27.55 67.61
C MET A 1 -24.85 28.03 66.27
N PHE A 2 -24.00 28.17 65.25
CA PHE A 2 -24.44 28.26 63.85
C PHE A 2 -23.48 27.38 63.04
N VAL A 3 -24.07 26.38 62.38
CA VAL A 3 -23.38 25.23 61.83
C VAL A 3 -22.78 25.65 60.49
N SER A 4 -21.47 25.79 60.43
CA SER A 4 -20.71 25.85 59.17
C SER A 4 -20.83 24.49 58.50
N LYS A 5 -21.58 24.40 57.40
CA LYS A 5 -21.61 23.20 56.56
C LYS A 5 -20.96 23.51 55.21
N LEU A 6 -19.76 22.96 55.11
CA LEU A 6 -18.91 22.77 53.94
C LEU A 6 -19.73 22.58 52.65
N VAL A 7 -19.54 23.46 51.67
CA VAL A 7 -20.03 23.26 50.30
C VAL A 7 -19.07 22.28 49.61
N LEU A 8 -19.51 21.02 49.47
CA LEU A 8 -18.83 20.02 48.66
C LEU A 8 -18.99 20.39 47.18
N PHE A 9 -17.98 21.06 46.62
CA PHE A 9 -17.79 21.14 45.18
C PHE A 9 -17.43 19.74 44.68
N PHE A 10 -18.44 18.95 44.30
CA PHE A 10 -18.25 17.82 43.41
C PHE A 10 -17.78 18.39 42.07
N ALA A 11 -16.46 18.39 41.83
CA ALA A 11 -15.93 18.55 40.49
C ALA A 11 -16.41 17.33 39.69
N ALA A 12 -17.50 17.48 38.95
CA ALA A 12 -17.91 16.53 37.94
C ALA A 12 -16.84 16.58 36.85
N THR A 13 -15.82 15.74 36.99
CA THR A 13 -14.83 15.50 35.95
C THR A 13 -15.60 14.83 34.81
N ALA A 14 -16.04 15.64 33.84
CA ALA A 14 -16.63 15.12 32.63
C ALA A 14 -15.58 14.24 31.95
N CYS A 15 -15.85 12.93 31.87
CA CYS A 15 -15.12 12.05 30.97
C CYS A 15 -15.41 12.56 29.56
N VAL A 16 -14.46 13.29 28.97
CA VAL A 16 -14.49 13.57 27.53
C VAL A 16 -14.23 12.24 26.85
N SER A 17 -15.30 11.58 26.43
CA SER A 17 -15.19 10.44 25.53
C SER A 17 -14.75 11.00 24.18
N SER A 18 -13.47 10.89 23.86
CA SER A 18 -12.98 11.08 22.51
C SER A 18 -13.68 10.04 21.63
N SER A 19 -14.68 10.46 20.84
CA SER A 19 -15.18 9.60 19.77
C SER A 19 -14.00 9.33 18.84
N VAL A 20 -13.62 8.07 18.69
CA VAL A 20 -12.73 7.65 17.60
C VAL A 20 -13.39 8.17 16.32
N GLN A 21 -12.74 9.12 15.67
CA GLN A 21 -13.22 9.68 14.41
C GLN A 21 -12.93 8.59 13.39
N ASP A 22 -13.94 7.78 13.08
CA ASP A 22 -13.86 6.82 11.98
C ASP A 22 -13.51 7.65 10.72
N ALA A 23 -12.53 7.19 9.95
CA ALA A 23 -12.02 7.98 8.82
C ALA A 23 -13.13 8.14 7.77
N ASP A 24 -13.77 9.32 7.75
CA ASP A 24 -14.93 9.63 6.92
C ASP A 24 -14.58 9.80 5.43
N LEU A 25 -13.28 9.94 5.13
CA LEU A 25 -12.77 10.14 3.78
C LEU A 25 -12.03 8.90 3.27
N THR A 26 -12.51 8.31 2.18
CA THR A 26 -11.78 7.25 1.47
C THR A 26 -10.95 7.86 0.33
N LEU A 27 -9.64 7.58 0.32
CA LEU A 27 -8.74 7.89 -0.80
C LEU A 27 -8.46 6.60 -1.56
N THR A 28 -9.02 6.46 -2.76
CA THR A 28 -8.69 5.35 -3.67
C THR A 28 -7.67 5.79 -4.69
N VAL A 29 -6.55 5.06 -4.80
CA VAL A 29 -5.50 5.32 -5.79
C VAL A 29 -5.40 4.13 -6.74
N PHE A 30 -5.74 4.36 -8.00
CA PHE A 30 -5.48 3.42 -9.09
C PHE A 30 -4.10 3.74 -9.65
N TYR A 31 -3.24 2.73 -9.70
CA TYR A 31 -1.86 2.91 -10.14
C TYR A 31 -1.32 1.69 -10.87
N GLU A 32 -0.18 1.87 -11.53
CA GLU A 32 0.49 0.83 -12.33
C GLU A 32 1.93 0.66 -11.86
N GLY A 33 2.43 -0.57 -11.98
CA GLY A 33 3.74 -0.99 -11.52
C GLY A 33 4.91 -0.31 -12.23
N LEU A 34 4.74 0.18 -13.47
CA LEU A 34 5.80 0.86 -14.22
C LEU A 34 5.41 2.26 -14.72
N CYS A 35 4.23 2.78 -14.36
CA CYS A 35 3.83 4.14 -14.75
C CYS A 35 4.66 5.21 -14.00
N PRO A 36 5.42 6.07 -14.70
CA PRO A 36 6.28 7.06 -14.05
C PRO A 36 5.50 8.07 -13.18
N GLY A 37 4.31 8.47 -13.62
CA GLY A 37 3.44 9.36 -12.86
C GLY A 37 2.92 8.73 -11.56
N CYS A 38 2.62 7.42 -11.61
CA CYS A 38 2.21 6.65 -10.43
C CYS A 38 3.35 6.56 -9.41
N HIS A 39 4.55 6.26 -9.87
CA HIS A 39 5.75 6.21 -9.02
C HIS A 39 5.99 7.56 -8.37
N GLN A 40 6.00 8.63 -9.17
CA GLN A 40 6.20 9.97 -8.65
C GLN A 40 5.20 10.32 -7.53
N PHE A 41 3.91 10.04 -7.75
CA PHE A 41 2.88 10.27 -6.73
C PHE A 41 3.13 9.45 -5.45
N ILE A 42 3.37 8.15 -5.59
CA ILE A 42 3.56 7.24 -4.44
C ILE A 42 4.80 7.63 -3.64
N LEU A 43 5.92 7.84 -4.33
CA LEU A 43 7.23 8.04 -3.72
C LEU A 43 7.37 9.43 -3.09
N THR A 44 6.82 10.46 -3.73
CA THR A 44 7.08 11.86 -3.34
C THR A 44 5.91 12.54 -2.63
N GLN A 45 4.70 11.99 -2.73
CA GLN A 45 3.50 12.61 -2.15
C GLN A 45 2.81 11.68 -1.15
N LEU A 46 2.38 10.50 -1.57
CA LEU A 46 1.60 9.60 -0.72
C LEU A 46 2.41 9.09 0.47
N TYR A 47 3.52 8.36 0.23
CA TYR A 47 4.34 7.77 1.29
C TYR A 47 4.80 8.78 2.36
N PRO A 48 5.43 9.93 2.01
CA PRO A 48 5.92 10.87 3.01
C PRO A 48 4.80 11.59 3.78
N SER A 49 3.59 11.66 3.22
CA SER A 49 2.44 12.31 3.87
C SER A 49 1.57 11.34 4.65
N TYR A 50 1.64 10.04 4.36
CA TYR A 50 0.66 9.06 4.84
C TYR A 50 0.61 8.97 6.37
N ALA A 51 1.74 9.06 7.07
CA ALA A 51 1.77 9.02 8.52
C ALA A 51 0.93 10.16 9.17
N LYS A 52 0.77 11.30 8.50
CA LYS A 52 -0.08 12.41 8.97
C LYS A 52 -1.54 12.27 8.56
N LEU A 53 -1.81 11.47 7.53
CA LEU A 53 -3.13 11.28 6.95
C LEU A 53 -3.82 10.01 7.48
N ALA A 54 -3.07 9.05 8.02
CA ALA A 54 -3.54 7.71 8.36
C ALA A 54 -4.78 7.70 9.28
N ASP A 55 -4.90 8.67 10.20
CA ASP A 55 -6.05 8.78 11.10
C ASP A 55 -7.25 9.49 10.46
N SER A 56 -7.03 10.21 9.35
CA SER A 56 -8.04 11.04 8.67
C SER A 56 -8.60 10.39 7.41
N ILE A 57 -7.90 9.40 6.83
CA ILE A 57 -8.30 8.76 5.58
C ILE A 57 -8.31 7.23 5.69
N LYS A 58 -9.28 6.63 5.02
CA LYS A 58 -9.22 5.22 4.62
C LYS A 58 -8.51 5.14 3.28
N LEU A 59 -7.30 4.60 3.26
CA LEU A 59 -6.54 4.42 2.03
C LEU A 59 -6.90 3.09 1.35
N ASP A 60 -7.24 3.18 0.08
CA ASP A 60 -7.53 2.05 -0.81
C ASP A 60 -6.59 2.12 -2.04
N LEU A 61 -5.79 1.08 -2.25
CA LEU A 61 -4.76 1.06 -3.28
C LEU A 61 -5.06 -0.06 -4.28
N VAL A 62 -5.15 0.30 -5.57
CA VAL A 62 -5.57 -0.62 -6.64
C VAL A 62 -4.47 -0.71 -7.71
N PRO A 63 -3.59 -1.73 -7.65
CA PRO A 63 -2.53 -1.95 -8.63
C PRO A 63 -3.08 -2.59 -9.91
N PHE A 64 -3.66 -1.76 -10.79
CA PHE A 64 -4.25 -2.17 -12.05
C PHE A 64 -4.08 -1.09 -13.12
N GLY A 65 -4.55 0.14 -12.82
CA GLY A 65 -4.45 1.30 -13.71
C GLY A 65 -4.95 1.01 -15.13
N TRP A 66 -4.13 1.33 -16.14
CA TRP A 66 -4.40 1.07 -17.56
C TRP A 66 -4.10 -0.38 -17.98
N SER A 67 -4.43 -1.34 -17.13
CA SER A 67 -4.45 -2.75 -17.52
C SER A 67 -5.79 -3.10 -18.16
N GLU A 68 -5.77 -4.01 -19.13
CA GLU A 68 -6.96 -4.67 -19.66
C GLU A 68 -7.02 -6.09 -19.13
N SER A 69 -8.24 -6.63 -18.98
CA SER A 69 -8.45 -8.03 -18.65
C SER A 69 -9.37 -8.67 -19.68
N SER A 70 -9.02 -9.88 -20.10
CA SER A 70 -9.82 -10.69 -21.00
C SER A 70 -10.00 -12.09 -20.42
N ARG A 71 -11.14 -12.71 -20.73
CA ARG A 71 -11.45 -14.07 -20.31
C ARG A 71 -11.65 -14.93 -21.55
N SER A 72 -10.87 -15.99 -21.69
CA SER A 72 -11.03 -16.96 -22.77
C SER A 72 -12.19 -17.91 -22.51
N ALA A 73 -12.60 -18.65 -23.54
CA ALA A 73 -13.73 -19.58 -23.48
C ALA A 73 -13.53 -20.74 -22.48
N ASP A 74 -12.28 -21.09 -22.18
CA ASP A 74 -11.89 -22.07 -21.15
C ASP A 74 -11.89 -21.47 -19.72
N GLY A 75 -12.28 -20.21 -19.56
CA GLY A 75 -12.37 -19.51 -18.28
C GLY A 75 -11.07 -18.85 -17.81
N LYS A 76 -9.95 -19.02 -18.52
CA LYS A 76 -8.68 -18.40 -18.16
C LYS A 76 -8.75 -16.88 -18.29
N VAL A 77 -8.27 -16.17 -17.27
CA VAL A 77 -8.17 -14.71 -17.27
C VAL A 77 -6.74 -14.31 -17.65
N THR A 78 -6.63 -13.42 -18.62
CA THR A 78 -5.38 -12.80 -19.08
C THR A 78 -5.42 -11.31 -18.82
N PHE A 79 -4.27 -10.76 -18.44
CA PHE A 79 -4.08 -9.33 -18.20
C PHE A 79 -3.08 -8.79 -19.21
N THR A 80 -3.37 -7.62 -19.75
CA THR A 80 -2.50 -6.89 -20.68
C THR A 80 -2.23 -5.52 -20.09
N CYS A 81 -0.97 -5.17 -19.93
CA CYS A 81 -0.53 -3.92 -19.30
C CYS A 81 0.15 -3.00 -20.32
N GLN A 82 0.11 -1.69 -20.09
CA GLN A 82 0.68 -0.69 -21.00
C GLN A 82 2.20 -0.88 -21.16
N HIS A 83 2.89 -1.16 -20.06
CA HIS A 83 4.34 -1.34 -20.04
C HIS A 83 4.74 -2.83 -20.12
N GLY A 84 3.87 -3.68 -20.68
CA GLY A 84 4.14 -5.09 -20.93
C GLY A 84 4.10 -5.99 -19.69
N ASP A 85 4.67 -7.19 -19.83
CA ASP A 85 4.51 -8.26 -18.85
C ASP A 85 5.16 -7.96 -17.49
N GLU A 86 6.23 -7.14 -17.46
CA GLU A 86 6.88 -6.76 -16.20
C GLU A 86 5.95 -5.91 -15.33
N GLU A 87 5.23 -4.94 -15.90
CA GLU A 87 4.23 -4.17 -15.17
C GLU A 87 3.12 -5.07 -14.65
N CYS A 88 2.61 -5.98 -15.48
CA CYS A 88 1.61 -6.96 -15.08
C CYS A 88 2.10 -7.86 -13.93
N TYR A 89 3.39 -8.21 -13.93
CA TYR A 89 4.01 -8.96 -12.85
C TYR A 89 4.10 -8.15 -11.55
N ILE A 90 4.53 -6.88 -11.61
CA ILE A 90 4.60 -5.98 -10.45
C ILE A 90 3.19 -5.71 -9.89
N ASN A 91 2.21 -5.38 -10.75
CA ASN A 91 0.81 -5.19 -10.37
C ASN A 91 0.28 -6.41 -9.60
N ARG A 92 0.60 -7.62 -10.09
CA ARG A 92 0.23 -8.87 -9.43
C ARG A 92 0.90 -9.06 -8.08
N ILE A 93 2.19 -8.74 -7.94
CA ILE A 93 2.88 -8.79 -6.63
C ILE A 93 2.16 -7.88 -5.63
N HIS A 94 1.88 -6.64 -6.02
CA HIS A 94 1.17 -5.68 -5.17
C HIS A 94 -0.22 -6.19 -4.77
N ALA A 95 -0.99 -6.74 -5.72
CA ALA A 95 -2.29 -7.34 -5.45
C ALA A 95 -2.20 -8.54 -4.49
N CYS A 96 -1.19 -9.41 -4.63
CA CYS A 96 -0.97 -10.54 -3.74
C CYS A 96 -0.64 -10.13 -2.30
N VAL A 97 0.08 -9.02 -2.12
CA VAL A 97 0.37 -8.48 -0.79
C VAL A 97 -0.89 -7.87 -0.18
N LEU A 98 -1.69 -7.13 -0.95
CA LEU A 98 -3.01 -6.64 -0.50
C LEU A 98 -3.95 -7.76 -0.05
N ASP A 99 -3.96 -8.89 -0.74
CA ASP A 99 -4.75 -10.08 -0.37
C ASP A 99 -4.36 -10.67 1.00
N GLN A 100 -3.17 -10.35 1.52
CA GLN A 100 -2.79 -10.71 2.90
C GLN A 100 -3.39 -9.77 3.95
N ASN A 101 -4.18 -8.78 3.54
CA ASN A 101 -4.81 -7.77 4.37
C ASN A 101 -3.82 -7.06 5.32
N PRO A 102 -2.70 -6.50 4.80
CA PRO A 102 -1.74 -5.75 5.60
C PRO A 102 -2.38 -4.47 6.16
N SER A 103 -1.76 -3.86 7.17
CA SER A 103 -2.13 -2.50 7.52
C SER A 103 -1.82 -1.56 6.34
N SER A 104 -2.59 -0.49 6.19
CA SER A 104 -2.35 0.48 5.12
C SER A 104 -0.95 1.10 5.20
N LEU A 105 -0.40 1.27 6.41
CA LEU A 105 0.97 1.78 6.60
C LEU A 105 2.02 0.76 6.11
N ASP A 106 1.85 -0.52 6.45
CA ASP A 106 2.75 -1.58 5.98
C ASP A 106 2.71 -1.70 4.47
N PHE A 107 1.52 -1.63 3.88
CA PHE A 107 1.37 -1.71 2.43
C PHE A 107 1.97 -0.49 1.72
N VAL A 108 1.71 0.74 2.20
CA VAL A 108 2.32 1.97 1.68
C VAL A 108 3.84 1.93 1.79
N THR A 109 4.38 1.38 2.87
CA THR A 109 5.83 1.19 3.05
C THR A 109 6.39 0.16 2.07
N PHE A 110 5.70 -0.96 1.90
CA PHE A 110 6.09 -1.99 0.95
C PHE A 110 6.14 -1.46 -0.49
N ILE A 111 5.09 -0.78 -0.97
CA ILE A 111 5.07 -0.24 -2.33
C ILE A 111 6.14 0.85 -2.52
N TYR A 112 6.39 1.69 -1.50
CA TYR A 112 7.45 2.69 -1.56
C TYR A 112 8.82 2.03 -1.77
N GLN A 113 9.14 1.01 -0.97
CA GLN A 113 10.40 0.28 -1.08
C GLN A 113 10.51 -0.49 -2.40
N HIS A 114 9.40 -1.06 -2.88
CA HIS A 114 9.39 -1.82 -4.13
C HIS A 114 9.59 -0.91 -5.35
N LEU A 115 8.84 0.19 -5.42
CA LEU A 115 8.90 1.14 -6.53
C LEU A 115 10.17 2.02 -6.52
N SER A 116 10.74 2.32 -5.34
CA SER A 116 12.01 3.06 -5.26
C SER A 116 13.16 2.27 -5.91
N LYS A 117 13.16 0.93 -5.78
CA LYS A 117 14.17 0.07 -6.41
C LYS A 117 13.95 -0.07 -7.91
N THR A 118 12.71 0.01 -8.39
CA THR A 118 12.45 -0.03 -9.84
C THR A 118 12.94 1.26 -10.52
N ASP A 119 12.74 2.42 -9.88
CA ASP A 119 13.27 3.70 -10.39
C ASP A 119 14.81 3.77 -10.34
N GLU A 120 15.42 3.16 -9.32
CA GLU A 120 16.88 2.98 -9.29
C GLU A 120 17.37 2.02 -10.38
N ARG A 121 16.64 0.93 -10.71
CA ARG A 121 16.99 0.06 -11.85
C ARG A 121 16.93 0.82 -13.18
N ASP A 122 15.96 1.70 -13.42
CA ASP A 122 15.89 2.48 -14.67
C ASP A 122 17.02 3.52 -14.77
N ARG A 123 17.50 4.05 -13.65
CA ARG A 123 18.67 4.93 -13.59
C ARG A 123 19.99 4.16 -13.72
N ASN A 124 20.10 2.99 -13.10
CA ASN A 124 21.31 2.18 -13.10
C ASN A 124 21.41 1.23 -14.31
N GLU A 125 20.34 0.91 -15.06
CA GLU A 125 20.44 0.13 -16.31
C GLU A 125 21.19 0.88 -17.42
N ARG A 126 21.38 2.20 -17.29
CA ARG A 126 22.30 2.95 -18.15
C ARG A 126 23.79 2.76 -17.75
N GLU A 127 24.10 2.16 -16.60
CA GLU A 127 25.48 2.00 -16.08
C GLU A 127 25.86 0.61 -15.50
N GLU A 128 24.95 -0.28 -15.08
CA GLU A 128 25.26 -1.47 -14.25
C GLU A 128 24.77 -2.83 -14.83
N LEU A 129 24.97 -3.10 -16.12
CA LEU A 129 24.75 -4.44 -16.69
C LEU A 129 25.87 -5.46 -16.36
N GLU A 130 26.86 -5.12 -15.52
CA GLU A 130 27.98 -6.01 -15.19
C GLU A 130 28.16 -6.40 -13.70
N LEU A 131 27.38 -5.93 -12.71
CA LEU A 131 27.77 -6.13 -11.30
C LEU A 131 26.81 -6.84 -10.31
N ALA A 132 25.52 -7.05 -10.60
CA ALA A 132 24.57 -7.42 -9.54
C ALA A 132 24.11 -8.90 -9.56
N GLN A 133 25.05 -9.84 -9.37
CA GLN A 133 24.75 -11.23 -9.01
C GLN A 133 24.73 -11.49 -7.48
N SER A 134 24.78 -10.47 -6.62
CA SER A 134 25.31 -10.66 -5.26
C SER A 134 24.48 -10.27 -4.03
N VAL A 135 23.23 -9.77 -4.10
CA VAL A 135 22.54 -9.39 -2.84
C VAL A 135 21.05 -9.75 -2.75
N SER A 136 20.79 -10.57 -1.73
CA SER A 136 19.54 -11.14 -1.22
C SER A 136 18.33 -10.17 -1.08
N ILE A 137 17.40 -10.24 -2.04
CA ILE A 137 15.97 -9.83 -1.90
C ILE A 137 15.07 -11.06 -1.60
N PHE A 138 15.66 -12.23 -1.37
CA PHE A 138 14.97 -13.51 -1.41
C PHE A 138 13.90 -13.73 -0.32
N SER A 139 13.88 -13.03 0.82
CA SER A 139 13.01 -13.42 1.94
C SER A 139 11.50 -13.15 1.72
N LEU A 140 11.11 -12.01 1.14
CA LEU A 140 9.68 -11.69 0.93
C LEU A 140 9.15 -12.19 -0.43
N ALA A 141 10.00 -12.24 -1.46
CA ALA A 141 9.66 -12.83 -2.75
C ALA A 141 9.44 -14.36 -2.66
N GLN A 142 10.11 -15.04 -1.72
CA GLN A 142 9.88 -16.46 -1.44
C GLN A 142 8.50 -16.70 -0.82
N PHE A 143 8.00 -15.78 0.00
CA PHE A 143 6.67 -15.88 0.59
C PHE A 143 5.58 -15.78 -0.49
N ALA A 144 5.71 -14.83 -1.42
CA ALA A 144 4.85 -14.70 -2.59
C ALA A 144 4.91 -15.96 -3.49
N LYS A 145 6.10 -16.53 -3.73
CA LYS A 145 6.25 -17.80 -4.47
C LYS A 145 5.59 -19.00 -3.76
N SER A 146 5.61 -19.06 -2.43
CA SER A 146 5.08 -20.22 -1.69
C SER A 146 3.56 -20.33 -1.72
N LYS A 147 2.84 -19.19 -1.81
CA LYS A 147 1.37 -19.14 -1.84
C LYS A 147 0.77 -19.16 -3.26
N PHE A 148 1.60 -18.96 -4.29
CA PHE A 148 1.21 -18.93 -5.71
C PHE A 148 0.62 -20.23 -6.27
N ARG A 149 0.76 -21.36 -5.55
CA ARG A 149 0.20 -22.66 -5.96
C ARG A 149 -1.31 -22.77 -5.73
N TYR A 150 -1.93 -21.85 -4.98
CA TYR A 150 -3.34 -21.97 -4.57
C TYR A 150 -4.32 -21.04 -5.31
N LEU A 151 -3.85 -20.06 -6.08
CA LEU A 151 -4.72 -19.08 -6.77
C LEU A 151 -4.85 -19.31 -8.29
N LEU A 152 -4.41 -20.47 -8.78
CA LEU A 152 -4.63 -20.93 -10.16
C LEU A 152 -5.33 -22.31 -10.17
N LYS A 153 -6.36 -22.47 -9.33
CA LYS A 153 -7.37 -23.51 -9.47
C LYS A 153 -8.74 -22.86 -9.64
#